data_AF-A0A3E2USE4-F1
#
_entry.id   AF-A0A3E2USE4-F1
#
_cell.length_a   1.000
_cell.length_b   1.000
_cell.length_c   1.000
_cell.angle_alpha   90.00
_cell.angle_beta   90.00
_cell.angle_gamma   90.00
#
_symmetry.space_group_name_H-M   'P 1'
#
loop_
_entity.id
_entity.type
_entity.pdbx_description
1 polymer ?
#
loop_
_entity_poly.entity_id
_entity_poly.type
_entity_poly.pdbx_seq_one_letter_code
_entity_poly.pdbx_strand_id
1 'polypeptide(L)'
;RAKVVGGDAISKAFLAATNRVGLSLNYDSQQLTDYRIGCVGTAFRLYKQMGEPLYCETMRLIVVAWEGKPDSFRASVLKGMMHFVELYHGEFSEERLLRALRNIHPVDIYRIGQDDPAKLRGWKKYVFPIYTAYNGKCRKDALPMKF
;
A
#
# COMPACT_ATOMS: atom_id res chain seq x y z
N ARG A 1 20.40 -1.22 14.51
CA ARG A 1 19.01 -0.89 14.94
C ARG A 1 18.85 0.62 14.87
N ALA A 2 18.09 1.16 13.91
CA ALA A 2 17.95 2.61 13.77
C ALA A 2 16.97 3.16 14.82
N LYS A 3 17.46 4.01 15.73
CA LYS A 3 16.63 4.90 16.54
C LYS A 3 15.93 5.87 15.57
N VAL A 4 14.67 5.63 15.25
CA VAL A 4 13.80 6.69 14.73
C VAL A 4 13.49 7.55 15.95
N VAL A 5 14.34 8.54 16.20
CA VAL A 5 14.12 9.55 17.23
C VAL A 5 12.96 10.38 16.75
N GLY A 6 11.76 10.10 17.29
CA GLY A 6 10.59 10.93 17.07
C GLY A 6 10.87 12.33 17.61
N GLY A 7 10.96 13.31 16.72
CA GLY A 7 11.25 14.68 17.13
C GLY A 7 11.20 15.69 16.00
N ASP A 8 11.60 15.29 14.78
CA ASP A 8 11.56 16.19 13.62
C ASP A 8 10.13 16.39 13.10
N ALA A 9 9.89 17.55 12.48
CA ALA A 9 8.56 17.96 12.01
C ALA A 9 7.93 16.94 11.04
N ILE A 10 8.74 16.26 10.23
CA ILE A 10 8.26 15.29 9.24
C ILE A 10 7.77 14.02 9.95
N SER A 11 8.50 13.54 10.97
CA SER A 11 8.06 12.39 11.78
C SER A 11 6.73 12.66 12.50
N LYS A 12 6.53 13.88 13.01
CA LYS A 12 5.25 14.29 13.63
C LYS A 12 4.11 14.38 12.61
N ALA A 13 4.37 14.95 11.44
CA ALA A 13 3.39 15.04 10.35
C ALA A 13 2.98 13.66 9.85
N PHE A 14 3.95 12.75 9.67
CA PHE A 14 3.70 11.35 9.32
C PHE A 14 2.77 10.67 10.33
N LEU A 15 3.08 10.77 11.64
CA LEU A 15 2.23 10.20 12.68
C LEU A 15 0.81 10.79 12.64
N ALA A 16 0.68 12.11 12.49
CA ALA A 16 -0.62 12.77 12.38
C ALA A 16 -1.40 12.36 11.11
N ALA A 17 -0.72 12.15 9.99
CA ALA A 17 -1.31 11.63 8.75
C ALA A 17 -1.81 10.19 8.93
N THR A 18 -1.00 9.31 9.54
CA THR A 18 -1.40 7.93 9.86
C THR A 18 -2.63 7.90 10.80
N ASN A 19 -2.65 8.73 11.83
CA ASN A 19 -3.78 8.78 12.77
C ASN A 19 -5.06 9.30 12.09
N ARG A 20 -4.96 10.29 11.18
CA ARG A 20 -6.12 10.83 10.44
C ARG A 20 -6.81 9.79 9.56
N VAL A 21 -6.08 8.77 9.09
CA VAL A 21 -6.67 7.67 8.32
C VAL A 21 -7.09 6.49 9.21
N GLY A 22 -7.16 6.69 10.52
CA GLY A 22 -7.63 5.68 11.49
C GLY A 22 -6.61 4.59 11.81
N LEU A 23 -5.34 4.81 11.46
CA LEU A 23 -4.26 3.85 11.71
C LEU A 23 -3.37 4.29 12.86
N SER A 24 -2.75 3.32 13.52
CA SER A 24 -1.69 3.56 14.50
C SER A 24 -0.39 2.90 14.07
N LEU A 25 0.74 3.44 14.53
CA LEU A 25 2.04 2.83 14.28
C LEU A 25 2.30 1.77 15.35
N ASN A 26 2.69 0.57 14.90
CA ASN A 26 3.13 -0.46 15.82
C ASN A 26 4.66 -0.57 15.82
N TYR A 27 5.26 -0.14 16.93
CA TYR A 27 6.71 -0.23 17.15
C TYR A 27 7.13 -1.57 17.79
N ASP A 28 6.16 -2.33 18.31
CA ASP A 28 6.37 -3.67 18.86
C ASP A 28 5.88 -4.74 17.87
N SER A 29 6.83 -5.30 17.12
CA SER A 29 6.55 -6.29 16.08
C SER A 29 5.85 -7.57 16.56
N GLN A 30 5.74 -7.81 17.88
CA GLN A 30 5.11 -9.00 18.42
C GLN A 30 3.57 -8.91 18.48
N GLN A 31 2.99 -7.70 18.48
CA GLN A 31 1.52 -7.53 18.55
C GLN A 31 0.91 -7.19 17.19
N LEU A 32 0.52 -8.20 16.43
CA LEU A 32 -0.29 -7.99 15.22
C LEU A 32 -1.74 -7.71 15.63
N THR A 33 -2.14 -6.46 15.49
CA THR A 33 -3.49 -5.97 15.79
C THR A 33 -4.01 -5.20 14.59
N ASP A 34 -5.33 -5.21 14.41
CA ASP A 34 -5.97 -4.51 13.31
C ASP A 34 -5.68 -3.00 13.39
N TYR A 35 -5.70 -2.34 12.23
CA TYR A 35 -5.47 -0.92 12.05
C TYR A 35 -4.09 -0.45 12.53
N ARG A 36 -3.09 -1.36 12.50
CA ARG A 36 -1.71 -1.04 12.89
C ARG A 36 -0.69 -1.29 11.79
N ILE A 37 0.16 -0.30 11.54
CA ILE A 37 1.29 -0.42 10.62
C ILE A 37 2.51 -0.94 11.38
N GLY A 38 2.86 -2.21 11.19
CA GLY A 38 4.09 -2.80 11.73
C GLY A 38 5.36 -2.47 10.93
N CYS A 39 5.25 -2.23 9.62
CA CYS A 39 6.40 -1.89 8.77
C CYS A 39 6.74 -0.38 8.76
N VAL A 40 6.77 0.23 9.95
CA VAL A 40 6.86 1.70 10.15
C VAL A 40 7.95 2.36 9.31
N GLY A 41 9.16 1.78 9.26
CA GLY A 41 10.27 2.35 8.49
C GLY A 41 10.03 2.37 6.97
N THR A 42 9.25 1.42 6.44
CA THR A 42 8.86 1.43 5.03
C THR A 42 7.78 2.48 4.78
N ALA A 43 6.75 2.51 5.63
CA ALA A 43 5.67 3.49 5.54
C ALA A 43 6.19 4.93 5.60
N PHE A 44 7.10 5.21 6.54
CA PHE A 44 7.71 6.54 6.68
C PHE A 44 8.55 6.93 5.46
N ARG A 45 9.27 5.98 4.86
CA ARG A 45 10.05 6.26 3.64
C ARG A 45 9.14 6.61 2.46
N LEU A 46 8.06 5.86 2.28
CA LEU A 46 7.07 6.11 1.23
C LEU A 46 6.37 7.46 1.44
N TYR A 47 5.99 7.79 2.68
CA TYR A 47 5.44 9.10 3.03
C TYR A 47 6.38 10.25 2.62
N LYS A 48 7.68 10.14 2.94
CA LYS A 48 8.66 11.17 2.56
C LYS A 48 8.88 11.28 1.06
N GLN A 49 8.77 10.17 0.34
CA GLN A 49 9.00 10.13 -1.11
C GLN A 49 7.79 10.66 -1.89
N MET A 50 6.58 10.32 -1.46
CA MET A 50 5.35 10.56 -2.22
C MET A 50 4.51 11.72 -1.68
N GLY A 51 4.79 12.19 -0.47
CA GLY A 51 4.02 13.24 0.20
C GLY A 51 2.75 12.72 0.89
N GLU A 52 2.19 13.59 1.72
CA GLU A 52 1.03 13.29 2.56
C GLU A 52 -0.25 12.94 1.77
N PRO A 53 -0.65 13.68 0.71
CA PRO A 53 -1.93 13.42 0.05
C PRO A 53 -2.05 12.00 -0.50
N LEU A 54 -1.04 11.57 -1.27
CA LEU A 54 -0.99 10.23 -1.88
C LEU A 54 -0.87 9.15 -0.81
N TYR A 55 -0.05 9.38 0.21
CA TYR A 55 0.05 8.47 1.36
C TYR A 55 -1.31 8.26 2.02
N CYS A 56 -2.01 9.34 2.36
CA CYS A 56 -3.31 9.27 3.04
C CYS A 56 -4.37 8.59 2.18
N GLU A 57 -4.46 8.95 0.90
CA GLU A 57 -5.37 8.31 -0.06
C GLU A 57 -5.13 6.81 -0.13
N THR A 58 -3.88 6.40 -0.33
CA THR A 58 -3.53 4.99 -0.46
C THR A 58 -3.80 4.21 0.83
N MET A 59 -3.49 4.79 1.99
CA MET A 59 -3.79 4.12 3.27
C MET A 59 -5.30 3.95 3.47
N ARG A 60 -6.12 4.93 3.09
CA ARG A 60 -7.60 4.80 3.11
C ARG A 60 -8.06 3.66 2.22
N LEU A 61 -7.54 3.56 0.98
CA LEU A 61 -7.88 2.47 0.07
C LEU A 61 -7.54 1.09 0.67
N ILE A 62 -6.37 0.96 1.30
CA ILE A 62 -5.95 -0.28 1.97
C ILE A 62 -6.91 -0.63 3.12
N VAL A 63 -7.28 0.35 3.95
CA VAL A 63 -8.23 0.17 5.05
C VAL A 63 -9.59 -0.27 4.53
N VAL A 64 -10.13 0.38 3.51
CA VAL A 64 -11.46 0.06 2.94
C VAL A 64 -11.48 -1.29 2.21
N ALA A 65 -10.34 -1.70 1.63
CA ALA A 65 -10.22 -2.96 0.93
C ALA A 65 -10.12 -4.17 1.87
N TRP A 66 -9.42 -4.03 3.01
CA TRP A 66 -9.07 -5.16 3.88
C TRP A 66 -9.38 -4.96 5.36
N GLU A 67 -10.15 -3.93 5.69
CA GLU A 67 -10.68 -3.67 7.04
C GLU A 67 -9.58 -3.56 8.11
N GLY A 68 -8.43 -3.04 7.73
CA GLY A 68 -7.31 -2.82 8.64
C GLY A 68 -6.60 -4.10 9.12
N LYS A 69 -6.89 -5.27 8.55
CA LYS A 69 -6.24 -6.54 8.96
C LYS A 69 -4.71 -6.44 8.91
N PRO A 70 -3.94 -7.10 9.80
CA PRO A 70 -2.51 -6.81 9.96
C PRO A 70 -1.70 -7.09 8.68
N ASP A 71 -2.13 -8.08 7.89
CA ASP A 71 -1.50 -8.43 6.63
C ASP A 71 -1.64 -7.36 5.54
N SER A 72 -2.63 -6.45 5.65
CA SER A 72 -2.82 -5.35 4.69
C SER A 72 -1.74 -4.27 4.80
N PHE A 73 -1.00 -4.21 5.91
CA PHE A 73 0.08 -3.24 6.13
C PHE A 73 1.48 -3.84 6.04
N ARG A 74 1.62 -4.95 5.29
CA ARG A 74 2.93 -5.48 4.93
C ARG A 74 3.66 -4.54 3.98
N ALA A 75 4.99 -4.55 4.04
CA ALA A 75 5.83 -3.69 3.21
C ALA A 75 5.63 -3.91 1.70
N SER A 76 5.28 -5.12 1.27
CA SER A 76 4.91 -5.44 -0.12
C SER A 76 3.62 -4.72 -0.53
N VAL A 77 2.58 -4.78 0.30
CA VAL A 77 1.29 -4.14 0.04
C VAL A 77 1.45 -2.63 -0.03
N LEU A 78 2.16 -2.02 0.94
CA LEU A 78 2.39 -0.57 0.93
C LEU A 78 3.15 -0.12 -0.33
N LYS A 79 4.21 -0.84 -0.72
CA LYS A 79 4.96 -0.50 -1.95
C LYS A 79 4.10 -0.66 -3.20
N GLY A 80 3.38 -1.77 -3.31
CA GLY A 80 2.51 -2.02 -4.46
C GLY A 80 1.41 -0.97 -4.59
N MET A 81 0.68 -0.71 -3.50
CA MET A 81 -0.44 0.22 -3.50
C MET A 81 0.02 1.67 -3.73
N MET A 82 1.10 2.13 -3.08
CA MET A 82 1.59 3.51 -3.28
C MET A 82 2.00 3.77 -4.72
N HIS A 83 2.77 2.86 -5.33
CA HIS A 83 3.18 3.03 -6.72
C HIS A 83 2.03 2.79 -7.71
N PHE A 84 1.05 1.94 -7.38
CA PHE A 84 -0.16 1.82 -8.20
C PHE A 84 -0.94 3.15 -8.22
N VAL A 85 -1.20 3.73 -7.05
CA VAL A 85 -1.92 5.01 -6.95
C VAL A 85 -1.12 6.12 -7.62
N GLU A 86 0.20 6.20 -7.40
CA GLU A 86 1.08 7.16 -8.07
C GLU A 86 0.99 7.08 -9.60
N LEU A 87 1.07 5.88 -10.16
CA LEU A 87 1.09 5.68 -11.61
C LEU A 87 -0.26 5.97 -12.28
N TYR A 88 -1.37 5.77 -11.57
CA TYR A 88 -2.72 5.79 -12.16
C TYR A 88 -3.65 6.80 -11.49
N HIS A 89 -3.11 7.74 -10.71
CA HIS A 89 -3.89 8.76 -10.01
C HIS A 89 -4.78 9.52 -11.01
N GLY A 90 -6.08 9.58 -10.75
CA GLY A 90 -7.09 10.19 -11.62
C GLY A 90 -7.51 9.34 -12.84
N GLU A 91 -6.91 8.16 -13.06
CA GLU A 91 -7.25 7.25 -14.16
C GLU A 91 -7.99 6.00 -13.69
N PHE A 92 -7.70 5.48 -12.49
CA PHE A 92 -8.37 4.30 -11.98
C PHE A 92 -9.74 4.63 -11.37
N SER A 93 -10.69 3.71 -11.50
CA SER A 93 -11.95 3.75 -10.74
C SER A 93 -11.71 3.17 -9.33
N GLU A 94 -11.94 3.98 -8.30
CA GLU A 94 -11.79 3.54 -6.90
C GLU A 94 -12.71 2.35 -6.58
N GLU A 95 -13.97 2.39 -7.01
CA GLU A 95 -14.92 1.28 -6.80
C GLU A 95 -14.40 -0.02 -7.40
N ARG A 96 -13.89 0.04 -8.63
CA ARG A 96 -13.30 -1.12 -9.31
C ARG A 96 -12.07 -1.64 -8.60
N LEU A 97 -11.17 -0.75 -8.17
CA LEU A 97 -9.99 -1.10 -7.41
C LEU A 97 -10.37 -1.81 -6.10
N LEU A 98 -11.27 -1.22 -5.31
CA LEU A 98 -11.71 -1.81 -4.05
C LEU A 98 -12.36 -3.18 -4.24
N ARG A 99 -13.20 -3.34 -5.28
CA ARG A 99 -13.77 -4.65 -5.63
C ARG A 99 -12.69 -5.67 -5.99
N ALA A 100 -11.68 -5.28 -6.77
CA ALA A 100 -10.57 -6.16 -7.12
C ALA A 100 -9.76 -6.57 -5.88
N LEU A 101 -9.39 -5.61 -5.03
CA LEU A 101 -8.57 -5.85 -3.84
C LEU A 101 -9.28 -6.72 -2.80
N ARG A 102 -10.59 -6.56 -2.60
CA ARG A 102 -11.39 -7.41 -1.71
C ARG A 102 -11.37 -8.89 -2.08
N ASN A 103 -11.08 -9.21 -3.35
CA ASN A 103 -10.97 -10.58 -3.84
C ASN A 103 -9.55 -11.16 -3.75
N ILE A 104 -8.59 -10.41 -3.21
CA ILE A 104 -7.20 -10.85 -3.05
C ILE A 104 -6.82 -10.79 -1.57
N HIS A 105 -6.22 -11.86 -1.06
CA HIS A 105 -5.63 -11.80 0.27
C HIS A 105 -4.35 -10.94 0.23
N PRO A 106 -4.11 -9.99 1.16
CA PRO A 106 -2.96 -9.07 1.09
C PRO A 106 -1.60 -9.75 0.95
N VAL A 107 -1.44 -10.94 1.55
CA VAL A 107 -0.22 -11.76 1.45
C VAL A 107 0.06 -12.21 0.01
N ASP A 108 -0.97 -12.40 -0.80
CA ASP A 108 -0.81 -12.89 -2.17
C ASP A 108 -0.17 -11.83 -3.08
N ILE A 109 -0.24 -10.53 -2.73
CA ILE A 109 0.55 -9.49 -3.40
C ILE A 109 2.05 -9.79 -3.30
N TYR A 110 2.51 -10.32 -2.16
CA TYR A 110 3.91 -10.72 -2.02
C TYR A 110 4.21 -12.00 -2.80
N ARG A 111 3.34 -13.02 -2.69
CA ARG A 111 3.53 -14.35 -3.30
C ARG A 111 3.55 -14.27 -4.83
N ILE A 112 2.49 -13.71 -5.41
CA ILE A 112 2.38 -13.51 -6.87
C ILE A 112 3.55 -12.65 -7.37
N GLY A 113 3.96 -11.64 -6.60
CA GLY A 113 5.12 -10.82 -6.96
C GLY A 113 6.46 -11.57 -6.92
N GLN A 114 6.64 -12.60 -6.08
CA GLN A 114 7.85 -13.43 -6.12
C GLN A 114 7.82 -14.41 -7.30
N ASP A 115 6.64 -14.98 -7.57
CA ASP A 115 6.42 -16.02 -8.59
C ASP A 115 6.10 -15.43 -9.98
N ASP A 116 6.25 -14.12 -10.15
CA ASP A 116 5.93 -13.40 -11.38
C ASP A 116 6.77 -13.91 -12.57
N PRO A 117 6.14 -14.46 -13.63
CA PRO A 117 6.83 -14.92 -14.83
C PRO A 117 7.63 -13.83 -15.55
N ALA A 118 7.19 -12.57 -15.45
CA ALA A 118 7.87 -11.43 -16.05
C ALA A 118 9.14 -11.00 -15.27
N LYS A 119 9.39 -11.60 -14.10
CA LYS A 119 10.56 -11.34 -13.24
C LYS A 119 10.77 -9.85 -12.94
N LEU A 120 9.67 -9.12 -12.72
CA LEU A 120 9.72 -7.71 -12.40
C LEU A 120 10.56 -7.46 -11.12
N ARG A 121 11.32 -6.37 -11.10
CA ARG A 121 12.23 -6.04 -10.00
C ARG A 121 11.73 -4.87 -9.17
N GLY A 122 12.23 -4.77 -7.94
CA GLY A 122 11.95 -3.65 -7.05
C GLY A 122 10.48 -3.60 -6.62
N TRP A 123 9.86 -2.43 -6.77
CA TRP A 123 8.44 -2.23 -6.43
C TRP A 123 7.49 -2.77 -7.51
N LYS A 124 7.94 -2.88 -8.75
CA LYS A 124 7.12 -3.29 -9.91
C LYS A 124 6.44 -4.64 -9.70
N LYS A 125 7.16 -5.58 -9.08
CA LYS A 125 6.60 -6.90 -8.73
C LYS A 125 5.46 -6.88 -7.73
N TYR A 126 5.33 -5.81 -6.94
CA TYR A 126 4.22 -5.64 -6.01
C TYR A 126 3.07 -4.84 -6.63
N VAL A 127 3.34 -4.00 -7.63
CA VAL A 127 2.30 -3.32 -8.42
C VAL A 127 1.61 -4.30 -9.37
N PHE A 128 2.35 -5.24 -9.95
CA PHE A 128 1.82 -6.16 -10.95
C PHE A 128 0.61 -6.99 -10.48
N PRO A 129 0.58 -7.59 -9.28
CA PRO A 129 -0.62 -8.28 -8.78
C PRO A 129 -1.84 -7.35 -8.63
N ILE A 130 -1.62 -6.08 -8.26
CA ILE A 130 -2.68 -5.08 -8.09
C ILE A 130 -3.21 -4.65 -9.46
N TYR A 131 -2.30 -4.36 -10.40
CA TYR A 131 -2.62 -4.00 -11.78
C TYR A 131 -3.39 -5.09 -12.51
N THR A 132 -2.94 -6.35 -12.42
CA THR A 132 -3.61 -7.48 -13.06
C THR A 132 -4.99 -7.72 -12.47
N ALA A 133 -5.13 -7.58 -11.15
CA ALA A 133 -6.42 -7.69 -10.49
C ALA A 133 -7.40 -6.57 -10.86
N TYR A 134 -6.93 -5.32 -10.90
CA TYR A 134 -7.74 -4.18 -11.32
C TYR A 134 -8.27 -4.38 -12.74
N ASN A 135 -7.39 -4.75 -13.68
CA ASN A 135 -7.76 -4.95 -15.07
C ASN A 135 -8.67 -6.18 -15.25
N GLY A 136 -8.38 -7.29 -14.55
CA GLY A 136 -9.16 -8.51 -14.63
C GLY A 136 -9.39 -8.96 -16.08
N LYS A 137 -10.61 -9.44 -16.39
CA LYS A 137 -11.00 -9.85 -17.76
C LYS A 137 -11.68 -8.73 -18.57
N CYS A 138 -12.06 -7.63 -17.94
CA CYS A 138 -12.83 -6.56 -18.57
C CYS A 138 -11.91 -5.54 -19.25
N ARG A 139 -12.02 -5.39 -20.57
CA ARG A 139 -11.22 -4.44 -21.35
C ARG A 139 -11.70 -2.99 -21.24
N LYS A 140 -12.98 -2.79 -20.92
CA LYS A 140 -13.53 -1.44 -20.68
C LYS A 140 -12.83 -0.87 -19.45
N ASP A 141 -12.32 0.35 -19.54
CA ASP A 141 -11.60 1.06 -18.45
C ASP A 141 -10.35 0.33 -17.94
N ALA A 142 -9.75 -0.52 -18.78
CA ALA A 142 -8.48 -1.16 -18.48
C ALA A 142 -7.34 -0.13 -18.52
N LEU A 143 -6.48 -0.16 -17.51
CA LEU A 143 -5.31 0.68 -17.44
C LEU A 143 -4.19 0.10 -18.33
N PRO A 144 -3.45 0.94 -19.08
CA PRO A 144 -2.25 0.49 -19.79
C PRO A 144 -1.12 0.21 -18.78
N MET A 145 -0.21 -0.71 -19.10
CA MET A 145 0.95 -0.97 -18.23
C MET A 145 1.99 0.15 -18.34
N LYS A 146 2.29 0.83 -17.23
CA LYS A 146 3.23 1.98 -17.19
C LYS A 146 4.64 1.66 -16.66
N PHE A 147 4.98 0.39 -16.38
CA PHE A 147 6.21 0.01 -15.66
C PHE A 147 6.88 -1.24 -16.19
#